data_AF-A0A3N5GXA8-F1
#
_entry.id   AF-A0A3N5GXA8-F1
#
_cell.length_a   1.000
_cell.length_b   1.000
_cell.length_c   1.000
_cell.angle_alpha   90.00
_cell.angle_beta   90.00
_cell.angle_gamma   90.00
#
_symmetry.space_group_name_H-M   'P 1'
#
loop_
_entity.id
_entity.type
_entity.pdbx_description
1 polymer ?
#
loop_
_entity_poly.entity_id
_entity_poly.type
_entity_poly.pdbx_seq_one_letter_code
_entity_poly.pdbx_strand_id
1 'polypeptide(L)'
;MLFLAVGIFEEVVVRGILFRQLEQAIGTWLAIVASALFFGFGHRGNPGATWVSSVAIAIEAGALLAAAYVATRSLWLPIGLHWAWNLFEGPVWGSRVSGNDVAVLADARFPGPTLLTGGAFGPEAGLPAMVLGVVLGAWFIVLAIRRQQIVTPAWMRWVAGRFRRHRTEPVEPAPAPAPVTPSSAA
;
A
#
# COMPACT_ATOMS: atom_id res chain seq x y z
N MET A 1 6.07 24.44 10.17
CA MET A 1 7.39 23.91 10.59
C MET A 1 7.25 22.52 11.22
N LEU A 2 6.44 22.34 12.27
CA LEU A 2 6.26 21.04 12.95
C LEU A 2 5.75 19.91 12.02
N PHE A 3 4.67 20.13 11.26
CA PHE A 3 4.13 19.09 10.35
C PHE A 3 5.06 18.70 9.21
N LEU A 4 5.98 19.58 8.80
CA LEU A 4 6.99 19.24 7.79
C LEU A 4 8.01 18.28 8.37
N ALA A 5 8.47 18.53 9.61
CA ALA A 5 9.39 17.64 10.29
C ALA A 5 8.77 16.26 10.55
N VAL A 6 7.50 16.21 10.95
CA VAL A 6 6.73 14.96 11.12
C VAL A 6 6.64 14.20 9.79
N GLY A 7 6.17 14.86 8.72
CA GLY A 7 6.07 14.23 7.40
C GLY A 7 7.43 13.72 6.89
N ILE A 8 8.50 14.49 7.05
CA ILE A 8 9.86 14.04 6.70
C ILE A 8 10.23 12.79 7.50
N PHE A 9 10.09 12.82 8.82
CA PHE A 9 10.47 11.71 9.69
C PHE A 9 9.70 10.43 9.33
N GLU A 10 8.37 10.52 9.25
CA GLU A 10 7.51 9.38 8.97
C GLU A 10 7.79 8.79 7.59
N GLU A 11 7.93 9.62 6.55
CA GLU A 11 8.22 9.12 5.20
C GLU A 11 9.63 8.53 5.10
N VAL A 12 10.63 9.09 5.78
CA VAL A 12 11.99 8.50 5.80
C VAL A 12 11.97 7.12 6.47
N VAL A 13 11.30 6.99 7.62
CA VAL A 13 11.23 5.70 8.32
C VAL A 13 10.41 4.69 7.53
N VAL A 14 9.21 5.06 7.09
CA VAL A 14 8.27 4.10 6.49
C VAL A 14 8.61 3.83 5.02
N ARG A 15 8.91 4.85 4.21
CA ARG A 15 9.18 4.67 2.76
C ARG A 15 10.67 4.52 2.49
N GLY A 16 11.50 5.31 3.17
CA GLY A 16 12.95 5.29 3.00
C GLY A 16 13.60 4.04 3.57
N ILE A 17 13.12 3.50 4.69
CA ILE A 17 13.72 2.33 5.35
C ILE A 17 12.81 1.12 5.20
N LEU A 18 11.66 1.09 5.89
CA LEU A 18 10.82 -0.10 5.98
C LEU A 18 10.36 -0.62 4.61
N PHE A 19 9.75 0.24 3.79
CA PHE A 19 9.23 -0.15 2.48
C PHE A 19 10.33 -0.68 1.56
N ARG A 20 11.50 -0.02 1.50
CA ARG A 20 12.61 -0.46 0.65
C ARG A 20 13.11 -1.86 1.04
N GLN A 21 13.23 -2.13 2.33
CA GLN A 21 13.66 -3.45 2.81
C GLN A 21 12.60 -4.52 2.47
N LEU A 22 11.32 -4.21 2.67
CA LEU A 22 10.22 -5.11 2.31
C LEU A 22 10.16 -5.33 0.80
N GLU A 23 10.30 -4.30 -0.03
CA GLU A 23 10.21 -4.42 -1.49
C GLU A 23 11.31 -5.35 -2.03
N GLN A 24 12.52 -5.26 -1.48
CA GLN A 24 13.62 -6.17 -1.85
C GLN A 24 13.33 -7.61 -1.40
N ALA A 25 12.75 -7.79 -0.22
CA ALA A 25 12.49 -9.11 0.34
C ALA A 25 11.29 -9.80 -0.30
N ILE A 26 10.17 -9.10 -0.44
CA ILE A 26 8.85 -9.68 -0.75
C ILE A 26 8.14 -9.00 -1.94
N GLY A 27 8.80 -8.07 -2.62
CA GLY A 27 8.28 -7.42 -3.82
C GLY A 27 7.33 -6.26 -3.55
N THR A 28 7.10 -5.45 -4.59
CA THR A 28 6.39 -4.17 -4.47
C THR A 28 4.99 -4.31 -3.90
N TRP A 29 4.20 -5.29 -4.35
CA TRP A 29 2.80 -5.44 -3.93
C TRP A 29 2.67 -5.76 -2.45
N LEU A 30 3.43 -6.73 -1.96
CA LEU A 30 3.39 -7.09 -0.54
C LEU A 30 4.03 -6.01 0.33
N ALA A 31 5.07 -5.32 -0.16
CA ALA A 31 5.66 -4.19 0.53
C ALA A 31 4.67 -3.02 0.69
N ILE A 32 3.85 -2.72 -0.33
CA ILE A 32 2.80 -1.69 -0.23
C ILE A 32 1.85 -2.05 0.91
N VAL A 33 1.28 -3.26 0.88
CA VAL A 33 0.32 -3.71 1.90
C VAL A 33 0.93 -3.67 3.30
N ALA A 34 2.11 -4.25 3.49
CA ALA A 34 2.76 -4.32 4.79
C ALA A 34 3.14 -2.94 5.33
N SER A 35 3.72 -2.07 4.50
CA SER A 35 4.07 -0.71 4.91
C SER A 35 2.84 0.17 5.19
N ALA A 36 1.76 -0.01 4.43
CA ALA A 36 0.51 0.72 4.61
C ALA A 36 -0.15 0.35 5.93
N LEU A 37 -0.22 -0.94 6.25
CA LEU A 37 -0.71 -1.42 7.54
C LEU A 37 0.18 -0.91 8.68
N PHE A 38 1.50 -1.00 8.55
CA PHE A 38 2.42 -0.47 9.57
C PHE A 38 2.17 1.03 9.82
N PHE A 39 2.01 1.82 8.76
CA PHE A 39 1.71 3.24 8.85
C PHE A 39 0.38 3.50 9.58
N GLY A 40 -0.73 2.92 9.10
CA GLY A 40 -2.05 3.16 9.69
C GLY A 40 -2.22 2.64 11.12
N PHE A 41 -1.61 1.50 11.45
CA PHE A 41 -1.63 0.99 12.81
C PHE A 41 -0.65 1.71 13.74
N GLY A 42 0.41 2.33 13.20
CA GLY A 42 1.26 3.25 13.98
C GLY A 42 0.48 4.41 14.59
N HIS A 43 -0.59 4.85 13.91
CA HIS A 43 -1.48 5.93 14.37
C HIS A 43 -2.49 5.48 15.45
N ARG A 44 -2.51 4.19 15.82
CA ARG A 44 -3.47 3.66 16.80
C ARG A 44 -3.33 4.27 18.19
N GLY A 45 -2.15 4.79 18.53
CA GLY A 45 -1.88 5.47 19.79
C GLY A 45 -2.45 6.90 19.88
N ASN A 46 -2.94 7.44 18.76
CA ASN A 46 -3.41 8.82 18.72
C ASN A 46 -4.79 8.99 19.37
N PRO A 47 -5.13 10.20 19.86
CA PRO A 47 -6.46 10.47 20.40
C PRO A 47 -7.55 10.19 19.36
N GLY A 48 -8.67 9.60 19.80
CA GLY A 48 -9.79 9.27 18.92
C GLY A 48 -9.53 8.11 17.94
N ALA A 49 -8.37 7.48 17.96
CA ALA A 49 -8.06 6.36 17.06
C ALA A 49 -8.89 5.11 17.36
N THR A 50 -9.35 4.46 16.30
CA THR A 50 -10.09 3.19 16.31
C THR A 50 -9.46 2.23 15.31
N TRP A 51 -9.88 0.95 15.33
CA TRP A 51 -9.50 0.00 14.27
C TRP A 51 -9.90 0.49 12.88
N VAL A 52 -11.06 1.14 12.78
CA VAL A 52 -11.57 1.70 11.53
C VAL A 52 -10.68 2.86 11.06
N SER A 53 -10.31 3.80 11.94
CA SER A 53 -9.43 4.92 11.55
C SER A 53 -8.02 4.45 11.19
N SER A 54 -7.48 3.44 11.87
CA SER A 54 -6.19 2.84 11.50
C SER A 54 -6.22 2.19 10.11
N VAL A 55 -7.30 1.49 9.78
CA VAL A 55 -7.48 0.93 8.43
C VAL A 55 -7.70 2.02 7.40
N ALA A 56 -8.46 3.06 7.73
CA ALA A 56 -8.67 4.22 6.85
C ALA A 56 -7.33 4.90 6.51
N ILE A 57 -6.50 5.20 7.52
CA ILE A 57 -5.15 5.78 7.31
C ILE A 57 -4.26 4.83 6.50
N ALA A 58 -4.30 3.52 6.78
CA ALA A 58 -3.52 2.56 6.01
C ALA A 58 -3.88 2.60 4.52
N ILE A 59 -5.17 2.71 4.19
CA ILE A 59 -5.64 2.78 2.80
C ILE A 59 -5.32 4.14 2.20
N GLU A 60 -5.73 5.21 2.86
CA GLU A 60 -5.71 6.56 2.34
C GLU A 60 -4.30 7.12 2.20
N ALA A 61 -3.52 7.10 3.27
CA ALA A 61 -2.18 7.69 3.30
C ALA A 61 -1.11 6.61 3.15
N GLY A 62 -1.28 5.48 3.85
CA GLY A 62 -0.36 4.34 3.82
C GLY A 62 -0.07 3.86 2.39
N ALA A 63 -1.11 3.43 1.69
CA ALA A 63 -1.01 2.89 0.34
C ALA A 63 -0.77 3.97 -0.72
N LEU A 64 -1.41 5.15 -0.61
CA LEU A 64 -1.19 6.27 -1.54
C LEU A 64 0.27 6.70 -1.58
N LEU A 65 0.86 7.00 -0.43
CA LEU A 65 2.22 7.53 -0.35
C LEU A 65 3.24 6.44 -0.73
N ALA A 66 2.96 5.17 -0.41
CA ALA A 66 3.75 4.06 -0.93
C ALA A 66 3.66 3.97 -2.46
N ALA A 67 2.47 4.09 -3.06
CA ALA A 67 2.31 4.09 -4.51
C ALA A 67 3.03 5.28 -5.17
N ALA A 68 2.93 6.48 -4.60
CA ALA A 68 3.64 7.68 -5.05
C ALA A 68 5.17 7.50 -5.00
N TYR A 69 5.67 6.88 -3.92
CA TYR A 69 7.07 6.50 -3.81
C TYR A 69 7.48 5.51 -4.90
N VAL A 70 6.73 4.43 -5.11
CA VAL A 70 7.04 3.43 -6.16
C VAL A 70 7.05 4.08 -7.55
N ALA A 71 6.10 4.96 -7.84
CA ALA A 71 5.97 5.61 -9.15
C ALA A 71 7.13 6.58 -9.48
N THR A 72 7.81 7.11 -8.47
CA THR A 72 8.84 8.16 -8.63
C THR A 72 10.23 7.77 -8.15
N ARG A 73 10.32 6.76 -7.27
CA ARG A 73 11.53 6.37 -6.52
C ARG A 73 12.17 7.53 -5.75
N SER A 74 11.38 8.55 -5.41
CA SER A 74 11.82 9.75 -4.72
C SER A 74 11.01 9.94 -3.45
N LEU A 75 11.68 10.31 -2.35
CA LEU A 75 11.01 10.64 -1.09
C LEU A 75 10.38 12.03 -1.11
N TRP A 76 10.81 12.93 -2.01
CA TRP A 76 10.30 14.29 -2.06
C TRP A 76 8.79 14.35 -2.36
N LEU A 77 8.30 13.47 -3.24
CA LEU A 77 6.88 13.43 -3.57
C LEU A 77 6.01 12.99 -2.38
N PRO A 78 6.23 11.82 -1.73
CA PRO A 78 5.42 11.43 -0.58
C PRO A 78 5.59 12.41 0.60
N ILE A 79 6.80 12.96 0.85
CA ILE A 79 7.00 13.99 1.87
C ILE A 79 6.15 15.23 1.57
N GLY A 80 6.18 15.71 0.33
CA GLY A 80 5.40 16.88 -0.08
C GLY A 80 3.90 16.66 0.01
N LEU A 81 3.41 15.50 -0.44
CA LEU A 81 1.99 15.13 -0.36
C LEU A 81 1.51 15.04 1.09
N HIS A 82 2.27 14.32 1.94
CA HIS A 82 1.93 14.15 3.34
C HIS A 82 1.96 15.49 4.07
N TRP A 83 3.02 16.28 3.87
CA TRP A 83 3.08 17.62 4.47
C TRP A 83 1.94 18.53 4.00
N ALA A 84 1.62 18.53 2.70
CA ALA A 84 0.52 19.32 2.18
C ALA A 84 -0.81 18.91 2.81
N TRP A 85 -1.08 17.61 2.92
CA TRP A 85 -2.28 17.10 3.58
C TRP A 85 -2.40 17.63 5.01
N ASN A 86 -1.37 17.41 5.84
CA ASN A 86 -1.35 17.87 7.23
C ASN A 86 -1.47 19.39 7.36
N LEU A 87 -0.85 20.16 6.46
CA LEU A 87 -0.94 21.62 6.44
C LEU A 87 -2.36 22.09 6.16
N PHE A 88 -3.01 21.50 5.16
CA PHE A 88 -4.34 21.94 4.75
C PHE A 88 -5.42 21.46 5.72
N GLU A 89 -5.35 20.19 6.16
CA GLU A 89 -6.26 19.64 7.18
C GLU A 89 -6.20 20.43 8.48
N GLY A 90 -5.00 20.60 9.02
CA GLY A 90 -4.80 21.21 10.32
C GLY A 90 -4.74 22.73 10.29
N PRO A 91 -3.57 23.35 10.01
CA PRO A 91 -3.42 24.79 10.05
C PRO A 91 -4.40 25.61 9.18
N VAL A 92 -4.75 25.15 7.99
CA VAL A 92 -5.60 25.92 7.06
C VAL A 92 -7.09 25.74 7.35
N TRP A 93 -7.58 24.50 7.43
CA TRP A 93 -9.01 24.23 7.67
C TRP A 93 -9.35 24.08 9.15
N GLY A 94 -8.38 23.90 10.04
CA GLY A 94 -8.63 23.81 11.47
C GLY A 94 -9.16 22.48 11.97
N SER A 95 -8.97 21.43 11.18
CA SER A 95 -9.32 20.08 11.60
C SER A 95 -8.24 19.47 12.50
N ARG A 96 -8.59 18.33 13.13
CA ARG A 96 -7.60 17.45 13.75
C ARG A 96 -6.78 16.77 12.67
N VAL A 97 -5.48 16.70 12.89
CA VAL A 97 -4.53 15.96 12.05
C VAL A 97 -4.21 14.65 12.77
N SER A 98 -4.70 13.54 12.22
CA SER A 98 -4.57 12.21 12.82
C SER A 98 -4.97 12.16 14.31
N GLY A 99 -6.07 12.82 14.65
CA GLY A 99 -6.62 12.86 16.00
C GLY A 99 -6.03 13.92 16.93
N ASN A 100 -4.98 14.64 16.51
CA ASN A 100 -4.35 15.67 17.32
C ASN A 100 -4.94 17.05 17.03
N ASP A 101 -5.23 17.81 18.08
CA ASP A 101 -5.57 19.22 17.95
C ASP A 101 -4.30 20.02 17.57
N VAL A 102 -4.47 21.01 16.71
CA VAL A 102 -3.36 21.79 16.15
C VAL A 102 -3.64 23.28 16.29
N ALA A 103 -2.60 24.12 16.25
CA ALA A 103 -2.80 25.56 16.19
C ALA A 103 -3.37 25.95 14.81
N VAL A 104 -4.48 26.68 14.80
CA VAL A 104 -5.31 26.92 13.61
C VAL A 104 -5.29 28.38 13.14
N LEU A 105 -5.36 28.59 11.82
CA LEU A 105 -5.63 29.91 11.22
C LEU A 105 -7.13 30.15 11.05
N ALA A 106 -7.94 29.09 10.93
CA ALA A 106 -9.40 29.10 10.89
C ALA A 106 -9.94 27.86 11.61
N ASP A 107 -11.06 27.97 12.35
CA ASP A 107 -11.71 26.85 13.06
C ASP A 107 -12.85 26.27 12.21
N ALA A 108 -12.57 25.34 11.28
CA ALA A 108 -13.64 24.63 10.58
C ALA A 108 -14.12 23.45 11.42
N ARG A 109 -15.39 23.53 11.81
CA ARG A 109 -16.12 22.39 12.36
C ARG A 109 -16.80 21.66 11.21
N PHE A 110 -16.66 20.34 11.18
CA PHE A 110 -17.35 19.47 10.24
C PHE A 110 -18.51 18.77 10.95
N PRO A 111 -19.68 19.43 11.14
CA PRO A 111 -20.86 18.76 11.66
C PRO A 111 -21.38 17.79 10.60
N GLY A 112 -21.65 16.55 10.99
CA GLY A 112 -22.19 15.55 10.08
C GLY A 112 -21.89 14.12 10.50
N PRO A 113 -22.34 13.14 9.70
CA PRO A 113 -22.10 11.72 9.96
C PRO A 113 -20.62 11.41 10.07
N THR A 114 -20.23 10.59 11.06
CA THR A 114 -18.84 10.15 11.27
C THR A 114 -18.21 9.53 10.01
N LEU A 115 -19.01 8.88 9.17
CA LEU A 115 -18.53 8.32 7.90
C LEU A 115 -17.99 9.40 6.95
N LEU A 116 -18.51 10.63 6.98
CA LEU A 116 -18.06 11.71 6.11
C LEU A 116 -16.97 12.55 6.76
N THR A 117 -17.02 12.70 8.08
CA THR A 117 -16.16 13.64 8.83
C THR A 117 -14.99 12.95 9.53
N GLY A 118 -15.01 11.63 9.63
CA GLY A 118 -14.07 10.82 10.42
C GLY A 118 -14.17 11.02 11.94
N GLY A 119 -15.14 11.81 12.40
CA GLY A 119 -15.49 11.96 13.81
C GLY A 119 -14.35 12.51 14.67
N ALA A 120 -14.07 11.83 15.78
CA ALA A 120 -13.07 12.28 16.75
C ALA A 120 -11.63 12.24 16.20
N PHE A 121 -11.35 11.38 15.21
CA PHE A 121 -10.03 11.24 14.62
C PHE A 121 -9.73 12.34 13.60
N GLY A 122 -10.75 12.86 12.92
CA GLY A 122 -10.60 13.84 11.84
C GLY A 122 -10.87 13.24 10.46
N PRO A 123 -10.94 14.08 9.41
CA PRO A 123 -11.43 13.74 8.08
C PRO A 123 -10.61 12.65 7.38
N GLU A 124 -9.36 12.39 7.77
CA GLU A 124 -8.57 11.22 7.35
C GLU A 124 -9.23 9.86 7.66
N ALA A 125 -10.11 9.80 8.66
CA ALA A 125 -10.90 8.60 8.93
C ALA A 125 -12.23 8.58 8.16
N GLY A 126 -12.48 9.59 7.33
CA GLY A 126 -13.70 9.77 6.54
C GLY A 126 -13.63 9.11 5.17
N LEU A 127 -14.79 8.68 4.69
CA LEU A 127 -14.97 8.08 3.37
C LEU A 127 -14.49 8.97 2.21
N PRO A 128 -14.70 10.31 2.19
CA PRO A 128 -14.21 11.14 1.09
C PRO A 128 -12.68 11.07 0.94
N ALA A 129 -11.98 11.09 2.06
CA ALA A 129 -10.53 11.08 2.13
C ALA A 129 -10.00 9.69 1.70
N MET A 130 -10.59 8.60 2.19
CA MET A 130 -10.32 7.24 1.70
C MET A 130 -10.53 7.07 0.20
N VAL A 131 -11.63 7.58 -0.36
CA VAL A 131 -11.92 7.49 -1.80
C VAL A 131 -10.85 8.24 -2.60
N LEU A 132 -10.50 9.44 -2.17
CA LEU A 132 -9.44 10.22 -2.80
C LEU A 132 -8.09 9.49 -2.76
N GLY A 133 -7.73 8.94 -1.59
CA GLY A 133 -6.51 8.16 -1.41
C GLY A 133 -6.44 6.93 -2.31
N VAL A 134 -7.54 6.18 -2.44
CA VAL A 134 -7.63 5.02 -3.34
C VAL A 134 -7.50 5.44 -4.80
N VAL A 135 -8.19 6.50 -5.23
CA VAL A 135 -8.16 6.97 -6.62
C VAL A 135 -6.75 7.45 -7.00
N LEU A 136 -6.14 8.31 -6.17
CA LEU A 136 -4.79 8.80 -6.41
C LEU A 136 -3.75 7.67 -6.29
N GLY A 137 -3.92 6.77 -5.33
CA GLY A 137 -3.06 5.61 -5.15
C GLY A 137 -3.09 4.70 -6.38
N ALA A 138 -4.29 4.38 -6.87
CA ALA A 138 -4.46 3.61 -8.11
C ALA A 138 -3.82 4.32 -9.31
N TRP A 139 -3.97 5.64 -9.43
CA TRP A 139 -3.32 6.42 -10.48
C TRP A 139 -1.79 6.33 -10.40
N PHE A 140 -1.20 6.46 -9.21
CA PHE A 140 0.24 6.28 -9.01
C PHE A 140 0.69 4.85 -9.29
N ILE A 141 -0.10 3.84 -8.96
CA ILE A 141 0.20 2.44 -9.32
C ILE A 141 0.20 2.26 -10.83
N VAL A 142 -0.77 2.82 -11.56
CA VAL A 142 -0.78 2.79 -13.03
C VAL A 142 0.47 3.48 -13.57
N LEU A 143 0.88 4.61 -12.99
CA LEU A 143 2.10 5.30 -13.37
C LEU A 143 3.37 4.47 -13.08
N ALA A 144 3.42 3.80 -11.93
CA ALA A 144 4.50 2.90 -11.55
C ALA A 144 4.64 1.73 -12.52
N ILE A 145 3.52 1.12 -12.92
CA ILE A 145 3.49 0.04 -13.92
C ILE A 145 4.00 0.57 -15.27
N ARG A 146 3.51 1.73 -15.73
CA ARG A 146 3.94 2.35 -16.99
C ARG A 146 5.43 2.69 -17.00
N ARG A 147 5.99 3.03 -15.83
CA ARG A 147 7.42 3.32 -15.64
C ARG A 147 8.27 2.09 -15.31
N GLN A 148 7.68 0.89 -15.36
CA GLN A 148 8.35 -0.39 -15.05
C GLN A 148 9.01 -0.40 -13.66
N GLN A 149 8.37 0.25 -12.69
CA GLN A 149 8.87 0.37 -11.32
C GLN A 149 8.37 -0.74 -10.41
N ILE A 150 7.74 -1.80 -10.93
CA ILE A 150 7.28 -2.92 -10.11
C ILE A 150 8.40 -3.95 -9.98
N VAL A 151 8.83 -4.19 -8.74
CA VAL A 151 9.90 -5.12 -8.38
C VAL A 151 9.30 -6.44 -7.95
N THR A 152 9.77 -7.52 -8.59
CA THR A 152 9.52 -8.90 -8.18
C THR A 152 10.86 -9.53 -7.79
N PRO A 153 11.08 -9.98 -6.54
CA PRO A 153 12.33 -10.57 -6.10
C PRO A 153 12.76 -11.81 -6.90
N ALA A 154 14.07 -12.07 -6.97
CA ALA A 154 14.62 -13.18 -7.76
C ALA A 154 14.11 -14.54 -7.32
N TRP A 155 13.98 -14.77 -6.01
CA TRP A 155 13.46 -16.02 -5.46
C TRP A 155 12.00 -16.25 -5.85
N MET A 156 11.15 -15.22 -5.88
CA MET A 156 9.76 -15.33 -6.33
C MET A 156 9.68 -15.72 -7.80
N ARG A 157 10.54 -15.11 -8.65
CA ARG A 157 10.64 -15.48 -10.07
C ARG A 157 11.09 -16.94 -10.24
N TRP A 158 12.05 -17.38 -9.43
CA TRP A 158 12.53 -18.77 -9.42
C TRP A 158 11.43 -19.76 -9.01
N VAL A 159 10.70 -19.49 -7.92
CA VAL A 159 9.58 -20.33 -7.47
C VAL A 159 8.51 -20.43 -8.56
N ALA A 160 8.09 -19.30 -9.13
CA ALA A 160 7.10 -19.28 -10.20
C ALA A 160 7.56 -20.07 -11.44
N GLY A 161 8.85 -20.03 -11.78
CA GLY A 161 9.44 -20.81 -12.85
C GLY A 161 9.43 -22.32 -12.60
N ARG A 162 9.63 -22.75 -11.35
CA ARG A 162 9.58 -24.17 -10.97
C ARG A 162 8.20 -24.77 -11.17
N PHE A 163 7.14 -24.07 -10.76
CA PHE A 163 5.76 -24.53 -10.97
C PHE A 163 5.36 -24.54 -12.45
N ARG A 164 5.91 -23.63 -13.27
CA ARG A 164 5.59 -23.59 -14.70
C ARG A 164 6.17 -24.79 -15.48
N ARG A 165 7.37 -25.26 -15.12
CA ARG A 165 7.99 -26.43 -15.77
C ARG A 165 7.20 -27.73 -15.56
N HIS A 166 6.66 -27.94 -14.37
CA HIS A 166 5.87 -29.14 -14.06
C HIS A 166 4.53 -29.23 -14.81
N ARG A 167 4.05 -28.13 -15.40
CA ARG A 167 2.78 -28.11 -16.17
C ARG A 167 2.98 -28.37 -17.66
N THR A 168 4.21 -28.26 -18.17
CA THR A 168 4.53 -28.33 -19.59
C THR A 168 5.20 -29.63 -20.02
N GLU A 169 5.54 -30.54 -19.10
CA GLU A 169 5.99 -31.87 -19.50
C GLU A 169 4.80 -32.61 -20.16
N PRO A 170 4.90 -32.97 -21.45
CA PRO A 170 3.88 -33.78 -22.09
C PRO A 170 3.79 -35.10 -21.31
N VAL A 171 2.57 -35.52 -20.96
CA VAL A 171 2.35 -36.88 -20.48
C VAL A 171 2.79 -37.81 -21.61
N GLU A 172 3.88 -38.53 -21.41
CA GLU A 172 4.38 -39.50 -22.37
C GLU A 172 3.26 -40.51 -22.63
N PRO A 173 2.84 -40.71 -23.90
CA PRO A 173 1.78 -41.66 -24.19
C PRO A 173 2.20 -43.04 -23.69
N ALA A 174 1.24 -43.77 -23.09
CA ALA A 174 1.50 -45.09 -22.54
C ALA A 174 2.18 -45.98 -23.60
N PRO A 175 3.20 -46.77 -23.21
CA PRO A 175 3.91 -47.63 -24.14
C PRO A 175 2.92 -48.57 -24.85
N ALA A 176 3.10 -48.74 -26.16
CA ALA A 176 2.23 -49.59 -26.96
C ALA A 176 2.18 -51.01 -26.37
N PRO A 177 1.01 -51.66 -26.33
CA PRO A 177 0.89 -53.01 -25.80
C PRO A 177 1.83 -53.95 -26.57
N ALA A 178 2.52 -54.83 -25.84
CA ALA A 178 3.46 -55.78 -26.43
C ALA A 178 2.75 -56.66 -27.48
N PRO A 179 3.40 -56.97 -28.61
CA PRO A 179 2.79 -57.80 -29.65
C PRO A 179 2.45 -59.18 -29.08
N VAL A 180 1.17 -59.55 -29.21
CA VAL A 180 0.67 -60.86 -28.81
C VAL A 180 1.24 -61.89 -29.77
N THR A 181 2.17 -62.72 -29.31
CA THR A 181 2.65 -63.86 -30.10
C THR A 181 1.54 -64.92 -30.17
N PRO A 182 1.17 -65.40 -31.37
CA PRO A 182 0.17 -66.46 -31.48
C PRO A 182 0.74 -67.74 -30.87
N SER A 183 0.03 -68.30 -29.89
CA SER A 183 0.31 -69.61 -29.32
C SER A 183 0.18 -70.68 -30.41
N SER A 184 1.29 -71.36 -30.73
CA SER A 184 1.25 -72.52 -31.62
C SER A 184 0.65 -73.71 -30.88
N ALA A 185 -0.65 -73.92 -31.04
CA ALA A 185 -1.30 -75.19 -30.69
C ALA A 185 -1.21 -76.14 -31.89
N ALA A 186 -0.57 -77.29 -31.67
CA ALA A 186 -0.64 -78.46 -32.54
C ALA A 186 -1.88 -79.30 -32.19
#